data_AF-A0A944C4V3-F1
#
_entry.id   AF-A0A944C4V3-F1
#
_cell.length_a   1.000
_cell.length_b   1.000
_cell.length_c   1.000
_cell.angle_alpha   90.00
_cell.angle_beta   90.00
_cell.angle_gamma   90.00
#
_symmetry.space_group_name_H-M   'P 1'
#
loop_
_entity.id
_entity.type
_entity.pdbx_description
1 polymer ?
#
loop_
_entity_poly.entity_id
_entity_poly.type
_entity_poly.pdbx_seq_one_letter_code
_entity_poly.pdbx_strand_id
1 'polypeptide(L)'
;SWKGDGQVRGLTIDGIIRQGVTCKTDAASVKQVVFILMDNANKYCDEGGTVRVDLEPRGRKGAVITVENSYARAERFDPEKVFERFYRMDAERSQKACHGIGLSLARETAENLGGSLEAYTLSEPPTIGFRFTL
;
A
#
# COMPACT_ATOMS: atom_id res chain seq x y z
N SER A 1 -17.91 -7.73 8.91
CA SER A 1 -17.42 -7.56 7.53
C SER A 1 -17.63 -6.11 7.16
N TRP A 2 -16.58 -5.30 7.06
CA TRP A 2 -16.70 -3.90 6.64
C TRP A 2 -16.75 -3.86 5.11
N LYS A 3 -17.74 -3.16 4.55
CA LYS A 3 -17.80 -2.76 3.15
C LYS A 3 -17.89 -1.24 3.16
N GLY A 4 -16.85 -0.55 2.74
CA GLY A 4 -16.84 0.91 2.59
C GLY A 4 -16.97 1.31 1.14
N ASP A 5 -17.97 2.12 0.85
CA ASP A 5 -18.36 2.67 -0.44
C ASP A 5 -17.91 4.13 -0.54
N GLY A 6 -16.63 4.33 -0.89
CA GLY A 6 -16.08 5.63 -1.25
C GLY A 6 -15.98 5.78 -2.76
N GLN A 7 -16.96 6.39 -3.42
CA GLN A 7 -16.89 6.73 -4.84
C GLN A 7 -16.14 8.06 -5.05
N VAL A 8 -14.84 7.97 -5.30
CA VAL A 8 -14.11 8.99 -6.06
C VAL A 8 -13.30 8.22 -7.11
N ARG A 9 -13.58 8.44 -8.40
CA ARG A 9 -12.97 7.77 -9.58
C ARG A 9 -13.45 6.34 -9.93
N GLY A 10 -14.55 5.86 -9.35
CA GLY A 10 -15.10 4.54 -9.69
C GLY A 10 -14.22 3.36 -9.28
N LEU A 11 -13.30 3.58 -8.33
CA LEU A 11 -12.45 2.53 -7.78
C LEU A 11 -13.29 1.56 -6.92
N THR A 12 -12.96 0.28 -7.02
CA THR A 12 -13.50 -0.74 -6.11
C THR A 12 -12.51 -0.95 -4.98
N ILE A 13 -12.98 -0.92 -3.73
CA ILE A 13 -12.17 -1.32 -2.57
C ILE A 13 -12.67 -2.69 -2.12
N ASP A 14 -11.77 -3.67 -2.09
CA ASP A 14 -12.04 -5.02 -1.58
C ASP A 14 -10.97 -5.44 -0.56
N GLY A 15 -11.21 -6.51 0.18
CA GLY A 15 -10.24 -7.00 1.15
C GLY A 15 -10.77 -7.96 2.18
N ILE A 16 -9.85 -8.71 2.77
CA ILE A 16 -10.10 -9.66 3.85
C ILE A 16 -9.41 -9.16 5.11
N ILE A 17 -10.23 -8.71 6.07
CA ILE A 17 -9.75 -8.33 7.41
C ILE A 17 -9.98 -9.49 8.37
N ARG A 18 -8.92 -10.27 8.66
CA ARG A 18 -9.01 -11.39 9.61
C ARG A 18 -9.28 -10.86 11.02
N GLN A 19 -10.26 -11.47 11.68
CA GLN A 19 -10.61 -11.13 13.06
C GLN A 19 -9.57 -11.68 14.04
N GLY A 20 -9.41 -11.02 15.18
CA GLY A 20 -8.51 -11.49 16.25
C GLY A 20 -7.01 -11.31 15.98
N VAL A 21 -6.64 -10.53 14.94
CA VAL A 21 -5.25 -10.13 14.72
C VAL A 21 -4.88 -9.06 15.73
N THR A 22 -3.87 -9.32 16.55
CA THR A 22 -3.38 -8.39 17.58
C THR A 22 -1.87 -8.24 17.48
N CYS A 23 -1.40 -6.99 17.56
CA CYS A 23 0.01 -6.65 17.63
C CYS A 23 0.20 -5.55 18.70
N LYS A 24 1.32 -5.60 19.42
CA LYS A 24 1.70 -4.54 20.37
C LYS A 24 2.67 -3.60 19.67
N THR A 25 2.19 -2.46 19.22
CA THR A 25 2.97 -1.47 18.47
C THR A 25 2.36 -0.07 18.61
N ASP A 26 3.00 0.96 18.04
CA ASP A 26 2.46 2.31 18.00
C ASP A 26 1.36 2.43 16.93
N ALA A 27 0.11 2.58 17.40
CA ALA A 27 -1.05 2.59 16.51
C ALA A 27 -1.08 3.80 15.55
N ALA A 28 -0.50 4.94 15.97
CA ALA A 28 -0.45 6.14 15.13
C ALA A 28 0.49 5.94 13.93
N SER A 29 1.66 5.36 14.17
CA SER A 29 2.65 5.02 13.14
C SER A 29 2.10 3.97 12.17
N VAL A 30 1.41 2.93 12.67
CA VAL A 30 0.72 1.96 11.79
C VAL A 30 -0.31 2.65 10.91
N LYS A 31 -1.15 3.52 11.48
CA LYS A 31 -2.14 4.28 10.73
C LYS A 31 -1.48 5.16 9.66
N GLN A 32 -0.33 5.75 9.96
CA GLN A 32 0.43 6.57 9.01
C GLN A 32 0.94 5.74 7.83
N VAL A 33 1.53 4.57 8.08
CA VAL A 33 1.98 3.65 7.02
C VAL A 33 0.80 3.26 6.14
N VAL A 34 -0.30 2.78 6.72
CA VAL A 34 -1.49 2.38 5.96
C VAL A 34 -2.07 3.55 5.16
N PHE A 35 -2.14 4.75 5.73
CA PHE A 35 -2.61 5.94 5.02
C PHE A 35 -1.76 6.25 3.78
N ILE A 36 -0.43 6.18 3.91
CA ILE A 36 0.49 6.40 2.79
C ILE A 36 0.28 5.34 1.70
N LEU A 37 0.12 4.06 2.07
CA LEU A 37 -0.12 2.98 1.12
C LEU A 37 -1.46 3.15 0.39
N MET A 38 -2.52 3.53 1.10
CA MET A 38 -3.83 3.79 0.51
C MET A 38 -3.83 5.01 -0.42
N ASP A 39 -3.11 6.07 -0.05
CA ASP A 39 -2.94 7.24 -0.90
C ASP A 39 -2.11 6.92 -2.16
N ASN A 40 -1.10 6.05 -2.05
CA ASN A 40 -0.37 5.51 -3.20
C ASN A 40 -1.30 4.71 -4.12
N ALA A 41 -2.07 3.78 -3.56
CA ALA A 41 -3.03 2.98 -4.30
C ALA A 41 -4.06 3.87 -5.03
N ASN A 42 -4.62 4.89 -4.38
CA ASN A 42 -5.55 5.82 -5.02
C ASN A 42 -4.93 6.64 -6.18
N LYS A 43 -3.63 6.93 -6.10
CA LYS A 43 -2.90 7.68 -7.14
C LYS A 43 -2.56 6.84 -8.35
N TYR A 44 -2.12 5.60 -8.12
CA TYR A 44 -1.61 4.72 -9.16
C TYR A 44 -2.60 3.63 -9.59
N CYS A 45 -3.74 3.48 -8.92
CA CYS A 45 -4.79 2.59 -9.42
C CYS A 45 -5.35 3.11 -10.74
N ASP A 46 -5.54 2.19 -11.68
CA ASP A 46 -6.25 2.49 -12.92
C ASP A 46 -7.69 2.87 -12.65
N GLU A 47 -8.26 3.64 -13.56
CA GLU A 47 -9.68 4.00 -13.53
C GLU A 47 -10.55 2.75 -13.65
N GLY A 48 -11.56 2.63 -12.78
CA GLY A 48 -12.35 1.39 -12.65
C GLY A 48 -11.58 0.19 -12.07
N GLY A 49 -10.33 0.38 -11.66
CA GLY A 49 -9.50 -0.65 -11.05
C GLY A 49 -9.91 -0.97 -9.61
N THR A 50 -9.23 -1.96 -9.04
CA THR A 50 -9.47 -2.41 -7.66
C THR A 50 -8.27 -2.09 -6.77
N VAL A 51 -8.55 -1.58 -5.58
CA VAL A 51 -7.61 -1.52 -4.45
C VAL A 51 -8.00 -2.61 -3.46
N ARG A 52 -7.08 -3.52 -3.17
CA ARG A 52 -7.28 -4.63 -2.26
C ARG A 52 -6.49 -4.42 -0.97
N VAL A 53 -7.13 -4.60 0.18
CA VAL A 53 -6.51 -4.46 1.51
C VAL A 53 -6.75 -5.71 2.35
N ASP A 54 -5.70 -6.48 2.59
CA ASP A 54 -5.78 -7.69 3.41
C ASP A 54 -5.04 -7.49 4.74
N LEU A 55 -5.62 -8.00 5.83
CA LEU A 55 -4.99 -8.08 7.15
C LEU A 55 -4.97 -9.53 7.61
N GLU A 56 -3.78 -10.07 7.84
CA GLU A 56 -3.55 -11.45 8.26
C GLU A 56 -2.68 -11.54 9.53
N PRO A 57 -2.88 -12.55 10.39
CA PRO A 57 -2.01 -12.76 11.54
C PRO A 57 -0.64 -13.29 11.10
N ARG A 58 0.41 -12.83 11.77
CA ARG A 58 1.76 -13.39 11.67
C ARG A 58 2.19 -13.97 13.01
N GLY A 59 2.13 -15.29 13.13
CA GLY A 59 2.33 -15.95 14.42
C GLY A 59 1.28 -15.53 15.45
N ARG A 60 1.66 -15.48 16.74
CA ARG A 60 0.72 -15.19 17.84
C ARG A 60 0.49 -13.70 18.13
N LYS A 61 1.41 -12.82 17.71
CA LYS A 61 1.40 -11.39 18.07
C LYS A 61 1.85 -10.45 16.94
N GLY A 62 2.02 -10.97 15.73
CA GLY A 62 2.38 -10.19 14.55
C GLY A 62 1.20 -10.01 13.61
N ALA A 63 1.35 -9.10 12.68
CA ALA A 63 0.34 -8.79 11.67
C ALA A 63 1.01 -8.54 10.33
N VAL A 64 0.34 -8.93 9.25
CA VAL A 64 0.72 -8.55 7.89
C VAL A 64 -0.44 -7.80 7.28
N ILE A 65 -0.16 -6.59 6.81
CA ILE A 65 -1.09 -5.77 6.04
C ILE A 65 -0.58 -5.74 4.60
N THR A 66 -1.44 -6.13 3.68
CA THR A 66 -1.16 -6.08 2.25
C THR A 66 -2.06 -5.04 1.61
N VAL A 67 -1.48 -4.13 0.83
CA VAL A 67 -2.23 -3.17 0.01
C VAL A 67 -1.81 -3.37 -1.44
N GLU A 68 -2.76 -3.76 -2.28
CA GLU A 68 -2.56 -4.00 -3.71
C GLU A 68 -3.48 -3.11 -4.52
N ASN A 69 -3.04 -2.68 -5.71
CA ASN A 69 -3.92 -2.00 -6.65
C ASN A 69 -3.66 -2.42 -8.09
N SER A 70 -4.73 -2.45 -8.89
CA SER A 70 -4.63 -2.67 -10.34
C SER A 70 -3.83 -1.55 -10.99
N TYR A 71 -2.85 -1.91 -11.80
CA TYR A 71 -2.09 -0.95 -12.59
C TYR A 71 -1.52 -1.60 -13.86
N ALA A 72 -2.03 -1.19 -15.02
CA ALA A 72 -1.73 -1.75 -16.32
C ALA A 72 -0.27 -1.58 -16.75
N ARG A 73 0.47 -0.68 -16.10
CA ARG A 73 1.89 -0.43 -16.33
C ARG A 73 2.76 -0.92 -15.16
N ALA A 74 2.32 -1.95 -14.43
CA ALA A 74 3.06 -2.50 -13.29
C ALA A 74 4.48 -2.97 -13.67
N GLU A 75 4.75 -3.30 -14.93
CA GLU A 75 6.09 -3.61 -15.43
C GLU A 75 7.07 -2.43 -15.36
N ARG A 76 6.58 -1.19 -15.25
CA ARG A 76 7.41 0.01 -15.06
C ARG A 76 7.70 0.30 -13.59
N PHE A 77 7.03 -0.39 -12.68
CA PHE A 77 7.25 -0.25 -11.25
C PHE A 77 8.51 -1.02 -10.86
N ASP A 78 9.45 -0.33 -10.20
CA ASP A 78 10.67 -0.92 -9.67
C ASP A 78 10.52 -1.07 -8.14
N PRO A 79 10.28 -2.29 -7.61
CA PRO A 79 10.03 -2.51 -6.19
C PRO A 79 11.20 -2.11 -5.28
N GLU A 80 12.43 -2.11 -5.81
CA GLU A 80 13.61 -1.75 -5.03
C GLU A 80 13.72 -0.22 -4.92
N LYS A 81 13.45 0.49 -6.02
CA LYS A 81 13.61 1.95 -6.11
C LYS A 81 12.40 2.75 -5.66
N VAL A 82 11.22 2.13 -5.53
CA VAL A 82 9.98 2.84 -5.15
C VAL A 82 10.08 3.54 -3.78
N PHE A 83 11.00 3.10 -2.93
CA PHE A 83 11.26 3.68 -1.61
C PHE A 83 12.34 4.77 -1.63
N GLU A 84 12.99 5.02 -2.76
CA GLU A 84 13.92 6.13 -2.91
C GLU A 84 13.16 7.46 -2.86
N ARG A 85 13.77 8.44 -2.18
CA ARG A 85 13.21 9.80 -2.14
C ARG A 85 13.15 10.36 -3.56
N PHE A 86 12.02 10.97 -3.90
CA PHE A 86 11.76 11.57 -5.21
C PHE A 86 11.62 10.56 -6.38
N TYR A 87 11.52 9.26 -6.10
CA TYR A 87 11.16 8.28 -7.14
C TYR A 87 9.79 8.60 -7.75
N ARG A 88 9.71 8.52 -9.08
CA ARG A 88 8.48 8.74 -9.86
C ARG A 88 8.44 7.76 -11.02
N MET A 89 7.35 7.00 -11.13
CA MET A 89 7.17 6.05 -12.24
C MET A 89 6.89 6.74 -13.57
N ASP A 90 6.01 7.74 -13.60
CA ASP A 90 5.63 8.46 -14.81
C ASP A 90 5.74 9.98 -14.56
N ALA A 91 6.74 10.62 -15.18
CA ALA A 91 6.96 12.07 -15.09
C ALA A 91 5.79 12.90 -15.66
N GLU A 92 5.03 12.32 -16.59
CA GLU A 92 3.98 13.00 -17.36
C GLU A 92 2.64 13.10 -16.61
N ARG A 93 2.35 12.19 -15.68
CA ARG A 93 1.02 12.09 -15.03
C ARG A 93 0.87 12.95 -13.77
N SER A 94 1.93 13.64 -13.34
CA SER A 94 1.99 14.22 -11.99
C SER A 94 2.37 15.71 -11.98
N GLN A 95 1.44 16.55 -12.44
CA GLN A 95 1.43 17.99 -12.11
C GLN A 95 0.73 18.32 -10.78
N LYS A 96 0.08 17.35 -10.11
CA LYS A 96 -0.59 17.58 -8.82
C LYS A 96 0.05 16.76 -7.68
N ALA A 97 0.91 17.45 -6.95
CA ALA A 97 1.09 17.37 -5.50
C ALA A 97 1.24 15.98 -4.86
N CYS A 98 2.44 15.40 -4.93
CA CYS A 98 2.97 14.62 -3.80
C CYS A 98 4.50 14.53 -3.93
N HIS A 99 5.22 14.94 -2.89
CA HIS A 99 6.65 15.21 -2.91
C HIS A 99 7.57 13.98 -3.11
N GLY A 100 7.07 12.81 -3.52
CA GLY A 100 7.89 11.60 -3.68
C GLY A 100 8.55 11.10 -2.39
N ILE A 101 8.08 11.58 -1.23
CA ILE A 101 8.61 11.23 0.10
C ILE A 101 7.77 10.12 0.77
N GLY A 102 6.49 9.97 0.36
CA GLY A 102 5.51 9.13 1.07
C GLY A 102 6.01 7.71 1.35
N LEU A 103 6.33 6.93 0.31
CA LEU A 103 6.73 5.53 0.49
C LEU A 103 8.06 5.38 1.24
N SER A 104 9.02 6.29 1.04
CA SER A 104 10.27 6.31 1.83
C SER A 104 10.00 6.48 3.33
N LEU A 105 9.07 7.38 3.69
CA LEU A 105 8.64 7.60 5.07
C LEU A 105 7.87 6.38 5.62
N ALA A 106 7.02 5.75 4.80
CA ALA A 106 6.32 4.54 5.21
C ALA A 106 7.28 3.40 5.54
N ARG A 107 8.35 3.23 4.76
CA ARG A 107 9.37 2.20 5.01
C ARG A 107 10.16 2.50 6.28
N GLU A 108 10.64 3.73 6.45
CA GLU A 108 11.32 4.16 7.68
C GLU A 108 10.42 3.99 8.92
N THR A 109 9.13 4.33 8.82
CA THR A 109 8.17 4.14 9.90
C THR A 109 7.96 2.66 10.22
N ALA A 110 7.86 1.80 9.21
CA ALA A 110 7.75 0.34 9.40
C ALA A 110 8.98 -0.24 10.11
N GLU A 111 10.18 0.17 9.70
CA GLU A 111 11.44 -0.25 10.30
C GLU A 111 11.56 0.22 11.76
N ASN A 112 11.13 1.45 12.06
CA ASN A 112 11.08 1.98 13.43
C ASN A 112 10.12 1.22 14.36
N LEU A 113 9.10 0.56 13.80
CA LEU A 113 8.18 -0.31 14.55
C LEU A 113 8.77 -1.73 14.74
N GLY A 114 9.99 -1.99 14.26
CA GLY A 114 10.62 -3.31 14.26
C GLY A 114 10.08 -4.24 13.16
N GLY A 115 9.34 -3.68 12.20
CA GLY A 115 8.72 -4.40 11.09
C GLY A 115 9.49 -4.25 9.77
N SER A 116 8.82 -4.56 8.67
CA SER A 116 9.34 -4.35 7.31
C SER A 116 8.25 -3.89 6.36
N LEU A 117 8.64 -3.15 5.32
CA LEU A 117 7.77 -2.79 4.21
C LEU A 117 8.43 -3.20 2.89
N GLU A 118 7.77 -4.10 2.17
CA GLU A 118 8.23 -4.64 0.89
C GLU A 118 7.26 -4.22 -0.21
N ALA A 119 7.77 -3.99 -1.42
CA ALA A 119 6.95 -3.79 -2.60
C ALA A 119 7.11 -4.97 -3.55
N TYR A 120 6.12 -5.21 -4.41
CA TYR A 120 6.15 -6.22 -5.44
C TYR A 120 5.16 -5.89 -6.57
N THR A 121 5.23 -6.65 -7.65
CA THR A 121 4.26 -6.59 -8.74
C THR A 121 3.73 -7.98 -9.05
N LEU A 122 2.52 -8.04 -9.60
CA LEU A 122 1.95 -9.26 -10.18
C LEU A 122 1.64 -9.00 -11.64
N SER A 123 1.83 -10.00 -12.51
CA SER A 123 1.62 -9.86 -13.95
C SER A 123 0.16 -10.09 -14.38
N GLU A 124 -0.60 -10.89 -13.63
CA GLU A 124 -1.95 -11.32 -14.00
C GLU A 124 -2.92 -11.34 -12.79
N PRO A 125 -3.83 -10.34 -12.66
CA PRO A 125 -3.82 -9.08 -13.41
C PRO A 125 -2.62 -8.19 -13.02
N PRO A 126 -2.17 -7.27 -13.89
CA PRO A 126 -1.13 -6.30 -13.57
C PRO A 126 -1.44 -5.52 -12.30
N THR A 127 -0.57 -5.66 -11.30
CA THR A 127 -0.81 -5.16 -9.94
C THR A 127 0.47 -4.61 -9.35
N ILE A 128 0.35 -3.52 -8.58
CA ILE A 128 1.38 -3.07 -7.63
C ILE A 128 0.93 -3.50 -6.24
N GLY A 129 1.83 -4.09 -5.46
CA GLY A 129 1.56 -4.54 -4.11
C GLY A 129 2.58 -4.03 -3.11
N PHE A 130 2.11 -3.76 -1.90
CA PHE A 130 2.93 -3.43 -0.74
C PHE A 130 2.58 -4.35 0.42
N ARG A 131 3.59 -4.94 1.05
CA ARG A 131 3.45 -5.82 2.22
C ARG A 131 4.12 -5.16 3.42
N PHE A 132 3.30 -4.76 4.39
CA PHE A 132 3.74 -4.23 5.67
C PHE A 132 3.65 -5.32 6.74
N THR A 133 4.79 -5.68 7.33
CA THR A 133 4.91 -6.73 8.34
C THR A 133 5.23 -6.12 9.71
N LEU A 134 4.48 -6.55 10.72
CA LEU A 134 4.64 -6.24 12.15
C LEU A 134 4.87 -7.53 12.96
#